data_AF-A0A3C1C2K5-F1
#
_entry.id   AF-A0A3C1C2K5-F1
#
_cell.length_a   1.000
_cell.length_b   1.000
_cell.length_c   1.000
_cell.angle_alpha   90.00
_cell.angle_beta   90.00
_cell.angle_gamma   90.00
#
_symmetry.space_group_name_H-M   'P 1'
#
loop_
_entity.id
_entity.type
_entity.pdbx_description
1 polymer ?
#
loop_
_entity_poly.entity_id
_entity_poly.type
_entity_poly.pdbx_seq_one_letter_code
_entity_poly.pdbx_strand_id
1 'polypeptide(L)'
;MWQQFANQRLLYAYMFAHPGKKLTFMGMEIGQWREWQHNESLDWHLLQYDSHAGLQRLACDLNHMLRGFGCLHQIDFSWEGFEWIDLNDSENSTLFTLRKGKDPDDLMVCCFNFTPVPRAEYRMGVPRMGTYEEVLNTDATIYGGSGVDNPRFVKAEKREWQGRAQSIPIVIPPLGALFFRYRPDMEGHV
;
A
#
# COMPACT_ATOMS: atom_id res chain seq x y z
N MET A 1 -0.85 -19.16 -10.45
CA MET A 1 -2.02 -18.28 -10.54
C MET A 1 -2.03 -17.22 -9.44
N TRP A 2 -2.13 -17.59 -8.15
CA TRP A 2 -2.20 -16.63 -7.03
C TRP A 2 -1.07 -15.57 -7.03
N GLN A 3 0.19 -15.99 -7.21
CA GLN A 3 1.35 -15.06 -7.21
C GLN A 3 1.30 -14.02 -8.34
N GLN A 4 0.67 -14.31 -9.48
CA GLN A 4 0.58 -13.35 -10.59
C GLN A 4 -0.36 -12.20 -10.22
N PHE A 5 -1.54 -12.51 -9.65
CA PHE A 5 -2.44 -11.49 -9.11
C PHE A 5 -1.81 -10.73 -7.94
N ALA A 6 -1.11 -11.42 -7.02
CA ALA A 6 -0.41 -10.75 -5.92
C ALA A 6 0.61 -9.72 -6.43
N ASN A 7 1.43 -10.10 -7.42
CA ASN A 7 2.36 -9.17 -8.07
C ASN A 7 1.64 -7.98 -8.73
N GLN A 8 0.51 -8.19 -9.40
CA GLN A 8 -0.25 -7.11 -10.03
C GLN A 8 -0.83 -6.15 -9.00
N ARG A 9 -1.40 -6.69 -7.90
CA ARG A 9 -1.89 -5.89 -6.77
C ARG A 9 -0.77 -5.07 -6.12
N LEU A 10 0.38 -5.69 -5.89
CA LEU A 10 1.58 -5.05 -5.35
C LEU A 10 2.08 -3.94 -6.28
N LEU A 11 2.15 -4.19 -7.58
CA LEU A 11 2.55 -3.20 -8.58
C LEU A 11 1.62 -1.98 -8.57
N TYR A 12 0.30 -2.20 -8.50
CA TYR A 12 -0.66 -1.09 -8.43
C TYR A 12 -0.54 -0.31 -7.14
N ALA A 13 -0.42 -0.96 -5.99
CA ALA A 13 -0.22 -0.25 -4.74
C ALA A 13 1.09 0.55 -4.77
N TYR A 14 2.19 -0.02 -5.25
CA TYR A 14 3.45 0.70 -5.44
C TYR A 14 3.29 1.91 -6.39
N MET A 15 2.65 1.72 -7.55
CA MET A 15 2.37 2.79 -8.51
C MET A 15 1.55 3.92 -7.88
N PHE A 16 0.56 3.60 -7.04
CA PHE A 16 -0.29 4.58 -6.38
C PHE A 16 0.42 5.32 -5.24
N ALA A 17 1.30 4.64 -4.50
CA ALA A 17 2.13 5.27 -3.48
C ALA A 17 3.28 6.10 -4.05
N HIS A 18 3.85 5.74 -5.19
CA HIS A 18 4.95 6.48 -5.80
C HIS A 18 4.50 7.90 -6.19
N PRO A 19 5.33 8.95 -6.09
CA PRO A 19 4.95 10.29 -6.55
C PRO A 19 4.64 10.32 -8.05
N GLY A 20 3.67 11.15 -8.44
CA GLY A 20 3.27 11.37 -9.83
C GLY A 20 1.85 10.91 -10.14
N LYS A 21 1.29 11.34 -11.27
CA LYS A 21 -0.09 11.03 -11.64
C LYS A 21 -0.23 9.61 -12.19
N LYS A 22 -1.43 9.03 -12.06
CA LYS A 22 -1.70 7.62 -12.35
C LYS A 22 -2.43 7.47 -13.68
N LEU A 23 -1.99 6.51 -14.50
CA LEU A 23 -2.66 6.14 -15.73
C LEU A 23 -2.53 4.63 -15.92
N THR A 24 -3.66 3.97 -16.10
CA THR A 24 -3.75 2.54 -16.45
C THR A 24 -4.66 2.41 -17.67
N PHE A 25 -4.40 1.42 -18.51
CA PHE A 25 -5.22 1.15 -19.68
C PHE A 25 -6.35 0.18 -19.34
N MET A 26 -7.46 0.27 -20.08
CA MET A 26 -8.63 -0.57 -19.86
C MET A 26 -8.29 -2.07 -19.98
N GLY A 27 -8.88 -2.90 -19.14
CA GLY A 27 -8.59 -4.33 -19.05
C GLY A 27 -7.51 -4.68 -18.02
N MET A 28 -6.65 -3.72 -17.65
CA MET A 28 -5.64 -3.91 -16.61
C MET A 28 -6.29 -4.09 -15.23
N GLU A 29 -7.32 -3.31 -14.94
CA GLU A 29 -8.07 -3.31 -13.67
C GLU A 29 -8.84 -4.60 -13.42
N ILE A 30 -9.16 -5.36 -14.47
CA ILE A 30 -9.82 -6.66 -14.36
C ILE A 30 -8.85 -7.83 -14.55
N GLY A 31 -7.55 -7.57 -14.76
CA GLY A 31 -6.55 -8.62 -14.96
C GLY A 31 -6.79 -9.44 -16.22
N GLN A 32 -7.10 -8.78 -17.34
CA GLN A 32 -7.34 -9.46 -18.61
C GLN A 32 -6.13 -10.30 -19.04
N TRP A 33 -6.37 -11.57 -19.41
CA TRP A 33 -5.32 -12.51 -19.82
C TRP A 33 -4.84 -12.28 -21.25
N ARG A 34 -5.78 -12.09 -22.17
CA ARG A 34 -5.46 -11.85 -23.58
C ARG A 34 -4.92 -10.44 -23.74
N GLU A 35 -3.96 -10.29 -24.65
CA GLU A 35 -3.56 -8.96 -25.11
C GLU A 35 -4.78 -8.19 -25.64
N TRP A 36 -4.72 -6.87 -25.50
CA TRP A 36 -5.78 -6.01 -25.99
C TRP A 36 -5.90 -6.11 -27.51
N GLN A 37 -7.15 -6.23 -27.99
CA GLN A 37 -7.48 -6.34 -29.40
C GLN A 37 -8.55 -5.31 -29.74
N HIS A 38 -8.23 -4.35 -30.61
CA HIS A 38 -9.12 -3.23 -30.93
C HIS A 38 -10.45 -3.63 -31.59
N ASN A 39 -10.53 -4.83 -32.18
CA ASN A 39 -11.73 -5.37 -32.82
C ASN A 39 -12.60 -6.23 -31.88
N GLU A 40 -12.14 -6.48 -30.66
CA GLU A 40 -12.86 -7.29 -29.67
C GLU A 40 -13.17 -6.46 -28.41
N SER A 41 -14.23 -6.82 -27.70
CA SER A 41 -14.49 -6.25 -26.39
C SER A 41 -13.47 -6.77 -25.38
N LEU A 42 -13.35 -6.06 -24.24
CA LEU A 42 -12.65 -6.61 -23.08
C LEU A 42 -13.32 -7.91 -22.61
N ASP A 43 -12.54 -8.75 -21.93
CA ASP A 43 -12.97 -10.05 -21.41
C ASP A 43 -13.83 -9.88 -20.14
N TRP A 44 -14.98 -9.21 -20.23
CA TRP A 44 -15.85 -8.87 -19.09
C TRP A 44 -16.32 -10.09 -18.28
N HIS A 45 -16.41 -11.26 -18.92
CA HIS A 45 -16.79 -12.51 -18.27
C HIS A 45 -15.81 -12.93 -17.16
N LEU A 46 -14.57 -12.42 -17.16
CA LEU A 46 -13.58 -12.69 -16.12
C LEU A 46 -14.02 -12.20 -14.73
N LEU A 47 -14.88 -11.18 -14.66
CA LEU A 47 -15.39 -10.66 -13.39
C LEU A 47 -16.33 -11.62 -12.63
N GLN A 48 -16.67 -12.76 -13.23
CA GLN A 48 -17.38 -13.85 -12.56
C GLN A 48 -16.47 -14.66 -11.62
N TYR A 49 -15.15 -14.50 -11.74
CA TYR A 49 -14.15 -15.18 -10.91
C TYR A 49 -13.61 -14.24 -9.82
N ASP A 50 -13.52 -14.75 -8.58
CA ASP A 50 -13.14 -13.96 -7.40
C ASP A 50 -11.78 -13.26 -7.53
N SER A 51 -10.81 -13.87 -8.21
CA SER A 51 -9.48 -13.27 -8.39
C SER A 51 -9.51 -11.98 -9.21
N HIS A 52 -10.32 -11.95 -10.27
CA HIS A 52 -10.48 -10.79 -11.15
C HIS A 52 -11.35 -9.72 -10.47
N ALA A 53 -12.44 -10.13 -9.81
CA ALA A 53 -13.27 -9.23 -9.02
C ALA A 53 -12.49 -8.57 -7.87
N GLY A 54 -11.61 -9.33 -7.20
CA GLY A 54 -10.73 -8.81 -6.14
C GLY A 54 -9.71 -7.79 -6.65
N LEU A 55 -9.13 -7.99 -7.83
CA LEU A 55 -8.25 -7.01 -8.47
C LEU A 55 -9.00 -5.73 -8.86
N GLN A 56 -10.20 -5.85 -9.43
CA GLN A 56 -11.05 -4.71 -9.76
C GLN A 56 -11.43 -3.93 -8.51
N ARG A 57 -11.76 -4.64 -7.41
CA ARG A 57 -12.04 -4.01 -6.12
C ARG A 57 -10.83 -3.24 -5.60
N LEU A 58 -9.63 -3.82 -5.65
CA LEU A 58 -8.41 -3.10 -5.29
C LEU A 58 -8.23 -1.83 -6.13
N ALA A 59 -8.45 -1.90 -7.44
CA ALA A 59 -8.34 -0.73 -8.30
C ALA A 59 -9.35 0.37 -7.89
N CYS A 60 -10.57 -0.02 -7.52
CA CYS A 60 -11.58 0.90 -6.99
C CYS A 60 -11.12 1.56 -5.67
N ASP A 61 -10.66 0.75 -4.72
CA ASP A 61 -10.24 1.23 -3.40
C ASP A 61 -8.98 2.12 -3.50
N LEU A 62 -8.01 1.78 -4.34
CA LEU A 62 -6.87 2.63 -4.64
C LEU A 62 -7.28 4.00 -5.21
N ASN A 63 -8.28 4.04 -6.09
CA ASN A 63 -8.82 5.30 -6.61
C ASN A 63 -9.54 6.12 -5.53
N HIS A 64 -10.30 5.46 -4.63
CA HIS A 64 -10.90 6.12 -3.49
C HIS A 64 -9.84 6.70 -2.54
N MET A 65 -8.79 5.93 -2.24
CA MET A 65 -7.67 6.39 -1.43
C MET A 65 -6.95 7.59 -2.06
N LEU A 66 -6.64 7.53 -3.36
CA LEU A 66 -5.97 8.61 -4.08
C LEU A 66 -6.76 9.93 -3.98
N ARG A 67 -8.10 9.86 -4.01
CA ARG A 67 -8.98 11.03 -3.86
C ARG A 67 -9.16 11.45 -2.39
N GLY A 68 -9.19 10.49 -1.47
CA GLY A 68 -9.50 10.70 -0.06
C GLY A 68 -8.32 11.14 0.82
N PHE A 69 -7.08 10.78 0.43
CA PHE A 69 -5.87 11.12 1.18
C PHE A 69 -5.02 12.14 0.41
N GLY A 70 -4.87 13.33 0.97
CA GLY A 70 -4.14 14.45 0.36
C GLY A 70 -2.67 14.11 0.13
N CYS A 71 -2.05 13.39 1.05
CA CYS A 71 -0.66 12.95 1.00
C CYS A 71 -0.32 12.16 -0.27
N LEU A 72 -1.29 11.51 -0.91
CA LEU A 72 -1.08 10.72 -2.12
C LEU A 72 -1.03 11.54 -3.42
N HIS A 73 -1.46 12.81 -3.40
CA HIS A 73 -1.59 13.59 -4.64
C HIS A 73 -1.30 15.10 -4.54
N GLN A 74 -1.31 15.70 -3.34
CA GLN A 74 -1.17 17.15 -3.17
C GLN A 74 0.25 17.66 -3.45
N ILE A 75 1.27 16.86 -3.14
CA ILE A 75 2.70 17.22 -3.24
C ILE A 75 3.46 16.14 -4.03
N ASP A 76 3.10 15.95 -5.31
CA ASP A 76 3.75 14.95 -6.17
C ASP A 76 5.05 15.44 -6.83
N PHE A 77 5.21 16.77 -6.97
CA PHE A 77 6.28 17.39 -7.76
C PHE A 77 7.28 18.19 -6.91
N SER A 78 7.36 17.87 -5.61
CA SER A 78 8.32 18.43 -4.67
C SER A 78 8.88 17.32 -3.80
N TRP A 79 10.15 17.45 -3.44
CA TRP A 79 10.88 16.58 -2.51
C TRP A 79 10.23 16.52 -1.12
N GLU A 80 9.43 17.52 -0.76
CA GLU A 80 8.74 17.57 0.54
C GLU A 80 7.65 16.50 0.67
N GLY A 81 7.03 16.07 -0.43
CA GLY A 81 5.87 15.17 -0.43
C GLY A 81 6.20 13.67 -0.36
N PHE A 82 7.48 13.32 -0.45
CA PHE A 82 7.95 11.93 -0.50
C PHE A 82 9.28 11.77 0.24
N GLU A 83 9.43 10.65 0.95
CA GLU A 83 10.67 10.29 1.60
C GLU A 83 10.81 8.77 1.61
N TRP A 84 12.03 8.28 1.37
CA TRP A 84 12.36 6.88 1.62
C TRP A 84 12.56 6.68 3.12
N ILE A 85 11.87 5.71 3.71
CA ILE A 85 12.12 5.28 5.09
C ILE A 85 13.32 4.35 5.12
N ASP A 86 13.35 3.38 4.21
CA ASP A 86 14.47 2.46 4.03
C ASP A 86 14.52 1.95 2.58
N LEU A 87 15.73 1.91 2.05
CA LEU A 87 16.09 1.46 0.70
C LEU A 87 17.12 0.33 0.71
N ASN A 88 17.65 -0.03 1.88
CA ASN A 88 18.83 -0.90 1.98
C ASN A 88 18.46 -2.37 2.20
N ASP A 89 17.18 -2.69 2.43
CA ASP A 89 16.69 -4.05 2.68
C ASP A 89 16.53 -4.88 1.37
N SER A 90 17.58 -4.86 0.55
CA SER A 90 17.64 -5.53 -0.76
C SER A 90 17.60 -7.05 -0.63
N GLU A 91 18.18 -7.62 0.44
CA GLU A 91 18.14 -9.05 0.74
C GLU A 91 16.71 -9.57 0.93
N ASN A 92 15.83 -8.75 1.52
CA ASN A 92 14.42 -9.10 1.67
C ASN A 92 13.53 -8.57 0.53
N SER A 93 14.09 -7.76 -0.37
CA SER A 93 13.40 -7.03 -1.43
C SER A 93 12.15 -6.33 -0.88
N THR A 94 12.35 -5.57 0.20
CA THR A 94 11.32 -4.73 0.81
C THR A 94 11.66 -3.26 0.58
N LEU A 95 10.62 -2.43 0.44
CA LEU A 95 10.76 -0.98 0.32
C LEU A 95 9.82 -0.31 1.29
N PHE A 96 10.26 0.82 1.86
CA PHE A 96 9.48 1.59 2.82
C PHE A 96 9.49 3.06 2.42
N THR A 97 8.31 3.66 2.33
CA THR A 97 8.15 5.04 1.88
C THR A 97 7.22 5.83 2.79
N LEU A 98 7.39 7.14 2.78
CA LEU A 98 6.54 8.10 3.45
C LEU A 98 5.98 9.09 2.43
N ARG A 99 4.66 9.26 2.43
CA ARG A 99 3.94 10.29 1.68
C ARG A 99 3.42 11.36 2.63
N LYS A 100 3.53 12.62 2.22
CA LYS A 100 3.20 13.80 3.05
C LYS A 100 2.23 14.71 2.30
N GLY A 101 1.14 15.08 2.97
CA GLY A 101 0.17 16.06 2.49
C GLY A 101 0.60 17.49 2.83
N LYS A 102 -0.23 18.47 2.45
CA LYS A 102 -0.05 19.87 2.87
C LYS A 102 -0.33 20.05 4.36
N ASP A 103 -1.22 19.22 4.91
CA ASP A 103 -1.42 19.10 6.35
C ASP A 103 -0.26 18.28 6.95
N PRO A 104 0.47 18.79 7.96
CA PRO A 104 1.57 18.07 8.62
C PRO A 104 1.19 16.72 9.24
N ASP A 105 -0.10 16.49 9.55
CA ASP A 105 -0.59 15.22 10.10
C ASP A 105 -1.17 14.28 9.02
N ASP A 106 -1.29 14.75 7.77
CA ASP A 106 -1.66 13.90 6.63
C ASP A 106 -0.41 13.14 6.13
N LEU A 107 -0.09 12.08 6.86
CA LEU A 107 1.07 11.23 6.60
C LEU A 107 0.61 9.80 6.31
N MET A 108 1.23 9.19 5.29
CA MET A 108 1.05 7.77 4.97
C MET A 108 2.41 7.10 4.91
N VAL A 109 2.61 6.09 5.75
CA VAL A 109 3.78 5.20 5.65
C VAL A 109 3.37 3.94 4.90
N CYS A 110 4.15 3.57 3.89
CA CYS A 110 3.88 2.44 3.04
C CYS A 110 5.03 1.43 3.10
N CYS A 111 4.69 0.15 3.08
CA CYS A 111 5.63 -0.96 3.01
C CYS A 111 5.27 -1.87 1.83
N PHE A 112 6.28 -2.35 1.11
CA PHE A 112 6.15 -3.24 -0.04
C PHE A 112 7.06 -4.45 0.15
N ASN A 113 6.56 -5.68 -0.05
CA ASN A 113 7.37 -6.90 -0.07
C ASN A 113 7.31 -7.55 -1.45
N PHE A 114 8.42 -7.51 -2.19
CA PHE A 114 8.50 -8.04 -3.55
C PHE A 114 8.90 -9.52 -3.60
N THR A 115 8.82 -10.23 -2.48
CA THR A 115 9.06 -11.69 -2.39
C THR A 115 7.82 -12.43 -1.90
N PRO A 116 7.64 -13.71 -2.26
CA PRO A 116 6.55 -14.54 -1.74
C PRO A 116 6.76 -15.00 -0.29
N VAL A 117 7.83 -14.55 0.37
CA VAL A 117 8.13 -14.92 1.76
C VAL A 117 7.54 -13.84 2.68
N PRO A 118 6.56 -14.17 3.54
CA PRO A 118 6.03 -13.23 4.52
C PRO A 118 7.10 -12.85 5.55
N ARG A 119 7.04 -11.63 6.07
CA ARG A 119 7.96 -11.16 7.12
C ARG A 119 7.19 -11.03 8.42
N ALA A 120 7.26 -12.09 9.23
CA ALA A 120 6.72 -12.08 10.58
C ALA A 120 7.57 -11.19 11.50
N GLU A 121 6.94 -10.59 12.50
CA GLU A 121 7.62 -9.81 13.56
C GLU A 121 8.54 -8.68 13.05
N TYR A 122 8.14 -8.03 11.95
CA TYR A 122 8.90 -6.92 11.38
C TYR A 122 8.62 -5.61 12.12
N ARG A 123 9.49 -4.62 11.92
CA ARG A 123 9.32 -3.27 12.44
C ARG A 123 9.45 -2.25 11.31
N MET A 124 8.58 -1.26 11.28
CA MET A 124 8.68 -0.15 10.33
C MET A 124 8.97 1.13 11.09
N GLY A 125 10.06 1.82 10.74
CA GLY A 125 10.35 3.14 11.28
C GLY A 125 9.27 4.13 10.85
N VAL A 126 8.77 4.96 11.76
CA VAL A 126 7.71 5.93 11.46
C VAL A 126 8.09 7.34 11.93
N PRO A 127 7.60 8.41 11.28
CA PRO A 127 8.09 9.77 11.53
C PRO A 127 7.59 10.39 12.84
N ARG A 128 6.47 9.90 13.41
CA ARG A 128 5.84 10.47 14.61
C ARG A 128 5.36 9.39 15.56
N MET A 129 5.34 9.71 16.86
CA MET A 129 4.59 8.95 17.85
C MET A 129 3.08 9.15 17.64
N GLY A 130 2.29 8.11 17.93
CA GLY A 130 0.84 8.11 17.79
C GLY A 130 0.33 6.77 17.29
N THR A 131 -0.86 6.78 16.72
CA THR A 131 -1.53 5.59 16.19
C THR A 131 -1.47 5.59 14.66
N TYR A 132 -1.25 4.42 14.06
CA TYR A 132 -1.18 4.22 12.62
C TYR A 132 -2.32 3.29 12.20
N GLU A 133 -3.27 3.82 11.45
CA GLU A 133 -4.42 3.06 10.93
C GLU A 133 -4.02 2.35 9.64
N GLU A 134 -4.12 1.02 9.61
CA GLU A 134 -4.00 0.25 8.37
C GLU A 134 -5.19 0.57 7.47
N VAL A 135 -4.93 1.29 6.37
CA VAL A 135 -5.95 1.71 5.40
C VAL A 135 -5.91 0.90 4.12
N LEU A 136 -4.81 0.17 3.87
CA LEU A 136 -4.71 -0.79 2.78
C LEU A 136 -3.81 -1.95 3.16
N ASN A 137 -4.28 -3.15 2.86
CA ASN A 137 -3.48 -4.37 2.81
C ASN A 137 -3.85 -5.13 1.54
N THR A 138 -2.94 -5.18 0.57
CA THR A 138 -3.22 -5.84 -0.72
C THR A 138 -3.29 -7.36 -0.64
N ASP A 139 -2.95 -7.94 0.51
CA ASP A 139 -3.09 -9.37 0.79
C ASP A 139 -4.37 -9.73 1.56
N ALA A 140 -5.23 -8.73 1.81
CA ALA A 140 -6.55 -8.99 2.37
C ALA A 140 -7.36 -9.95 1.47
N THR A 141 -8.14 -10.83 2.09
CA THR A 141 -8.93 -11.86 1.39
C THR A 141 -9.96 -11.26 0.42
N ILE A 142 -10.45 -10.04 0.70
CA ILE A 142 -11.35 -9.29 -0.18
C ILE A 142 -10.73 -8.95 -1.55
N TYR A 143 -9.40 -9.00 -1.68
CA TYR A 143 -8.67 -8.80 -2.93
C TYR A 143 -8.10 -10.12 -3.50
N GLY A 144 -8.42 -11.26 -2.89
CA GLY A 144 -7.86 -12.58 -3.24
C GLY A 144 -6.43 -12.80 -2.75
N GLY A 145 -6.04 -12.15 -1.64
CA GLY A 145 -4.78 -12.42 -0.95
C GLY A 145 -4.84 -13.60 0.01
N SER A 146 -3.72 -13.88 0.69
CA SER A 146 -3.57 -14.99 1.62
C SER A 146 -4.18 -14.74 3.00
N GLY A 147 -4.49 -13.48 3.32
CA GLY A 147 -5.13 -13.10 4.58
C GLY A 147 -4.15 -12.85 5.74
N VAL A 148 -2.87 -12.60 5.43
CA VAL A 148 -1.95 -12.06 6.44
C VAL A 148 -2.44 -10.67 6.84
N ASP A 149 -2.60 -10.44 8.14
CA ASP A 149 -3.28 -9.26 8.67
C ASP A 149 -2.48 -8.62 9.82
N ASN A 150 -2.75 -7.33 10.04
CA ASN A 150 -2.30 -6.59 11.21
C ASN A 150 -3.50 -6.05 11.99
N PRO A 151 -3.35 -5.67 13.27
CA PRO A 151 -4.36 -4.87 13.92
C PRO A 151 -4.65 -3.60 13.10
N ARG A 152 -5.94 -3.30 12.89
CA ARG A 152 -6.36 -2.09 12.15
C ARG A 152 -5.70 -0.81 12.66
N PHE A 153 -5.42 -0.73 13.96
CA PHE A 153 -4.72 0.40 14.58
C PHE A 153 -3.47 -0.12 15.28
N VAL A 154 -2.30 0.36 14.85
CA VAL A 154 -1.00 -0.03 15.41
C VAL A 154 -0.38 1.18 16.11
N LYS A 155 0.00 1.05 17.37
CA LYS A 155 0.64 2.13 18.13
C LYS A 155 2.13 2.17 17.87
N ALA A 156 2.67 3.37 17.66
CA ALA A 156 4.11 3.58 17.61
C ALA A 156 4.73 3.39 19.00
N GLU A 157 5.90 2.78 19.03
CA GLU A 157 6.70 2.58 20.23
C GLU A 157 8.00 3.38 20.10
N LYS A 158 8.55 3.85 21.23
CA LYS A 158 9.87 4.49 21.32
C LYS A 158 10.99 3.46 21.16
N ARG A 159 11.07 2.87 19.98
CA ARG A 159 12.07 1.88 19.59
C ARG A 159 12.70 2.32 18.29
N GLU A 160 14.01 2.49 18.29
CA GLU A 160 14.75 2.92 17.12
C GLU A 160 14.72 1.85 16.03
N TRP A 161 14.40 2.25 14.80
CA TRP A 161 14.40 1.38 13.63
C TRP A 161 14.47 2.21 12.34
N GLN A 162 15.18 1.73 11.32
CA GLN A 162 15.30 2.41 10.01
C GLN A 162 15.69 3.91 10.14
N GLY A 163 16.62 4.21 11.05
CA GLY A 163 17.10 5.58 11.29
C GLY A 163 16.08 6.53 11.95
N ARG A 164 14.99 6.00 12.53
CA ARG A 164 13.96 6.80 13.21
C ARG A 164 13.86 6.44 14.68
N ALA A 165 13.51 7.43 15.52
CA ALA A 165 13.41 7.28 16.98
C ALA A 165 12.24 6.39 17.45
N GLN A 166 11.24 6.18 16.59
CA GLN A 166 10.07 5.37 16.87
C GLN A 166 9.69 4.51 15.67
N SER A 167 8.92 3.46 15.95
CA SER A 167 8.57 2.46 14.94
C SER A 167 7.34 1.66 15.37
N ILE A 168 6.63 1.08 14.40
CA ILE A 168 5.46 0.22 14.64
C ILE A 168 5.80 -1.26 14.38
N PRO A 169 5.30 -2.20 15.21
CA PRO A 169 5.38 -3.64 14.92
C PRO A 169 4.38 -4.02 13.84
N ILE A 170 4.81 -4.74 12.81
CA ILE A 170 3.97 -5.17 11.69
C ILE A 170 4.34 -6.58 11.22
N VAL A 171 3.39 -7.24 10.58
CA VAL A 171 3.59 -8.44 9.78
C VAL A 171 3.46 -8.03 8.31
N ILE A 172 4.51 -8.23 7.53
CA ILE A 172 4.50 -7.86 6.10
C ILE A 172 4.01 -9.06 5.28
N PRO A 173 2.92 -8.94 4.52
CA PRO A 173 2.38 -10.02 3.71
C PRO A 173 3.34 -10.44 2.58
N PRO A 174 3.18 -11.66 2.03
CA PRO A 174 3.94 -12.11 0.86
C PRO A 174 3.44 -11.41 -0.40
N LEU A 175 4.32 -10.91 -1.26
CA LEU A 175 3.96 -10.19 -2.50
C LEU A 175 2.86 -9.14 -2.28
N GLY A 176 2.99 -8.37 -1.20
CA GLY A 176 1.94 -7.48 -0.72
C GLY A 176 2.45 -6.11 -0.30
N ALA A 177 1.50 -5.18 -0.20
CA ALA A 177 1.73 -3.81 0.21
C ALA A 177 0.80 -3.44 1.37
N LEU A 178 1.36 -2.70 2.33
CA LEU A 178 0.64 -2.17 3.49
C LEU A 178 0.74 -0.66 3.50
N PHE A 179 -0.37 0.02 3.78
CA PHE A 179 -0.43 1.47 3.90
C PHE A 179 -1.01 1.80 5.27
N PHE A 180 -0.27 2.60 6.03
CA PHE A 180 -0.74 3.08 7.31
C PHE A 180 -0.84 4.60 7.33
N ARG A 181 -2.03 5.09 7.66
CA ARG A 181 -2.30 6.51 7.85
C ARG A 181 -1.98 6.92 9.29
N TYR A 182 -1.20 7.98 9.45
CA TYR A 182 -0.97 8.56 10.77
C TYR A 182 -2.27 9.14 11.35
N ARG A 183 -2.51 8.83 12.62
CA ARG A 183 -3.55 9.41 13.45
C ARG A 183 -2.85 9.99 14.69
N PRO A 184 -2.85 11.32 14.87
CA PRO A 184 -2.40 11.88 16.14
C PRO A 184 -3.25 11.30 17.25
N ASP A 185 -2.62 10.88 18.35
CA ASP A 185 -3.36 10.49 19.53
C ASP A 185 -4.12 11.73 20.01
N MET A 186 -5.43 11.61 20.25
CA MET A 186 -6.20 12.70 20.83
C MET A 186 -5.57 13.02 22.19
N GLU A 187 -4.92 14.18 22.31
CA GLU A 187 -4.54 14.69 23.62
C GLU A 187 -5.84 14.81 24.41
N GLY A 188 -5.98 13.98 25.45
CA GLY A 188 -7.03 14.16 26.43
C GLY A 188 -6.82 15.55 27.03
N HIS A 189 -7.70 16.49 26.68
CA HIS A 189 -7.89 17.67 27.50
C HIS A 189 -8.27 17.15 28.89
N VAL A 190 -7.30 17.23 29.81
CA VAL A 190 -7.49 17.03 31.26
C VAL A 190 -8.42 18.13 31.76
#